data_AF-A0AAX2I649-F1
#
_entry.id   AF-A0AAX2I649-F1
#
_cell.length_a   1.000
_cell.length_b   1.000
_cell.length_c   1.000
_cell.angle_alpha   90.00
_cell.angle_beta   90.00
_cell.angle_gamma   90.00
#
_symmetry.space_group_name_H-M   'P 1'
#
loop_
_entity.id
_entity.type
_entity.pdbx_description
1 polymer ?
#
loop_
_entity_poly.entity_id
_entity_poly.type
_entity_poly.pdbx_seq_one_letter_code
_entity_poly.pdbx_strand_id
1 'polypeptide(L)'
;MDNVIQMNPSKWVSEDLLMSLNGMTKHMIQHARRKSWMEGREYIHVAPDLNPKENSPIMYNRQEIDNWVERQRPAIRRRIGERISA
;
A
#
# COMPACT_ATOMS: atom_id res chain seq x y z
N MET A 1 11.97 -16.84 -32.31
CA MET A 1 12.13 -15.53 -31.64
C MET A 1 10.92 -15.40 -30.74
N ASP A 2 11.13 -15.49 -29.43
CA ASP A 2 10.03 -15.41 -28.49
C ASP A 2 9.61 -13.94 -28.36
N ASN A 3 8.35 -13.65 -28.66
CA ASN A 3 7.77 -12.33 -28.46
C ASN A 3 7.56 -12.11 -26.95
N VAL A 4 8.54 -11.49 -26.31
CA VAL A 4 8.43 -11.09 -24.90
C VAL A 4 7.67 -9.77 -24.84
N ILE A 5 6.44 -9.82 -24.31
CA ILE A 5 5.64 -8.62 -24.03
C ILE A 5 5.93 -8.19 -22.57
N GLN A 6 6.54 -7.02 -22.39
CA GLN A 6 6.72 -6.41 -21.07
C GLN A 6 5.47 -5.59 -20.72
N MET A 7 4.74 -6.02 -19.70
CA MET A 7 3.58 -5.28 -19.18
C MET A 7 3.98 -4.53 -17.91
N ASN A 8 3.73 -3.23 -17.90
CA ASN A 8 3.83 -2.41 -16.71
C ASN A 8 2.46 -2.20 -16.08
N PRO A 9 2.31 -2.37 -14.76
CA PRO A 9 1.06 -2.07 -14.08
C PRO A 9 0.65 -0.60 -14.25
N SER A 10 -0.66 -0.37 -14.34
CA SER A 10 -1.25 0.97 -14.32
C SER A 10 -0.97 1.70 -13.00
N LYS A 11 -1.18 3.02 -12.98
CA LYS A 11 -1.07 3.84 -11.77
C LYS A 11 -1.97 3.32 -10.65
N TRP A 12 -3.22 3.05 -10.98
CA TRP A 12 -4.21 2.46 -10.07
C TRP A 12 -4.24 0.95 -10.24
N VAL A 13 -4.04 0.20 -9.17
CA VAL A 13 -3.99 -1.27 -9.14
C VAL A 13 -4.93 -1.85 -8.09
N SER A 14 -5.26 -3.14 -8.19
CA SER A 14 -6.03 -3.87 -7.18
C SER A 14 -5.20 -4.14 -5.91
N GLU A 15 -5.87 -4.51 -4.81
CA GLU A 15 -5.21 -4.93 -3.56
C GLU A 15 -4.22 -6.07 -3.81
N ASP A 16 -4.67 -7.13 -4.50
CA ASP A 16 -3.86 -8.32 -4.74
C ASP A 16 -2.61 -8.04 -5.59
N LEU A 17 -2.76 -7.18 -6.61
CA LEU A 17 -1.63 -6.79 -7.45
C LEU A 17 -0.66 -5.91 -6.68
N LEU A 18 -1.15 -4.95 -5.87
CA LEU A 18 -0.29 -4.16 -5.00
C LEU A 18 0.53 -5.05 -4.05
N MET A 19 -0.15 -5.99 -3.38
CA MET A 19 0.50 -6.95 -2.48
C MET A 19 1.57 -7.78 -3.21
N SER A 20 1.27 -8.23 -4.44
CA SER A 20 2.22 -8.99 -5.25
C SER A 20 3.43 -8.17 -5.69
N LEU A 21 3.26 -6.86 -5.88
CA LEU A 21 4.31 -5.95 -6.36
C LEU A 21 5.26 -5.50 -5.25
N ASN A 22 4.74 -5.17 -4.07
CA ASN A 22 5.53 -4.56 -2.99
C ASN A 22 5.69 -5.46 -1.76
N GLY A 23 5.04 -6.63 -1.74
CA GLY A 23 5.12 -7.59 -0.63
C GLY A 23 4.36 -7.17 0.64
N MET A 24 3.55 -6.12 0.59
CA MET A 24 2.73 -5.72 1.74
C MET A 24 1.63 -6.75 2.02
N THR A 25 1.28 -6.90 3.29
CA THR A 25 0.12 -7.72 3.68
C THR A 25 -1.16 -6.90 3.65
N LYS A 26 -2.30 -7.57 3.45
CA LYS A 26 -3.62 -6.95 3.54
C LYS A 26 -3.83 -6.18 4.86
N HIS A 27 -3.39 -6.74 5.98
CA HIS A 27 -3.48 -6.08 7.28
C HIS A 27 -2.67 -4.77 7.34
N MET A 28 -1.47 -4.76 6.75
CA MET A 28 -0.63 -3.56 6.67
C MET A 28 -1.31 -2.49 5.81
N ILE A 29 -1.84 -2.85 4.64
CA ILE A 29 -2.57 -1.94 3.75
C ILE A 29 -3.79 -1.33 4.47
N GLN A 30 -4.60 -2.16 5.13
CA GLN A 30 -5.75 -1.69 5.90
C GLN A 30 -5.33 -0.74 7.02
N HIS A 31 -4.22 -1.03 7.71
CA HIS A 31 -3.69 -0.15 8.75
C HIS A 31 -3.21 1.19 8.17
N ALA A 32 -2.51 1.15 7.04
CA ALA A 32 -2.03 2.35 6.35
C ALA A 32 -3.20 3.25 5.91
N ARG A 33 -4.26 2.69 5.33
CA ARG A 33 -5.49 3.46 5.00
C ARG A 33 -6.11 4.16 6.20
N ARG A 34 -6.11 3.53 7.38
CA ARG A 34 -6.71 4.11 8.59
C ARG A 34 -5.84 5.18 9.26
N LYS A 35 -4.54 5.25 8.95
CA LYS A 35 -3.57 6.00 9.76
C LYS A 35 -2.68 6.95 8.98
N SER A 36 -2.37 6.65 7.72
CA SER A 36 -1.26 7.30 7.01
C SER A 36 -1.60 7.66 5.57
N TRP A 37 -2.41 6.86 4.89
CA TRP A 37 -2.81 7.10 3.52
C TRP A 37 -4.07 7.95 3.45
N MET A 38 -4.22 8.71 2.37
CA MET A 38 -5.32 9.61 2.11
C MET A 38 -6.10 9.16 0.88
N GLU A 39 -7.43 9.17 1.00
CA GLU A 39 -8.30 8.92 -0.15
C GLU A 39 -8.09 9.99 -1.23
N GLY A 40 -8.06 9.58 -2.49
CA GLY A 40 -7.72 10.43 -3.63
C GLY A 40 -6.23 10.51 -3.93
N ARG A 41 -5.35 10.11 -3.00
CA ARG A 41 -3.90 10.07 -3.21
C ARG A 41 -3.35 8.65 -3.31
N GLU A 42 -3.32 7.92 -2.20
CA GLU A 42 -2.80 6.55 -2.16
C GLU A 42 -3.87 5.49 -2.46
N TYR A 43 -5.15 5.78 -2.20
CA TYR A 43 -6.25 4.89 -2.54
C TYR A 43 -7.50 5.67 -2.97
N ILE A 44 -8.40 5.01 -3.70
CA ILE A 44 -9.73 5.54 -4.07
C ILE A 44 -10.78 4.45 -4.01
N HIS A 45 -12.01 4.79 -3.67
CA HIS A 45 -13.16 3.94 -3.99
C HIS A 45 -13.54 4.12 -5.46
N VAL A 46 -13.89 3.01 -6.12
CA VAL A 46 -14.22 2.98 -7.55
C VAL A 46 -15.58 2.35 -7.75
N ALA A 47 -16.41 2.99 -8.57
CA ALA A 47 -17.71 2.48 -8.98
C ALA A 47 -17.93 2.78 -10.47
N PRO A 48 -18.66 1.92 -11.19
CA PRO A 48 -18.91 2.08 -12.62
C PRO A 48 -19.80 3.27 -12.96
N ASP A 49 -20.59 3.75 -12.00
CA ASP A 49 -21.51 4.88 -12.10
C ASP A 49 -20.89 6.21 -11.64
N LEU A 50 -19.57 6.22 -11.36
CA LEU A 50 -18.82 7.35 -10.83
C LEU A 50 -19.31 7.88 -9.47
N ASN A 51 -20.12 7.11 -8.74
CA ASN A 51 -20.62 7.46 -7.41
C ASN A 51 -20.21 6.40 -6.38
N PRO A 52 -18.91 6.33 -6.03
CA PRO A 52 -18.41 5.33 -5.11
C PRO A 52 -18.99 5.49 -3.69
N LYS A 53 -19.25 4.36 -3.06
CA LYS A 53 -19.72 4.24 -1.67
C LYS A 53 -18.63 3.65 -0.80
N GLU A 54 -18.79 3.71 0.52
CA GLU A 54 -17.82 3.14 1.47
C GLU A 54 -17.61 1.62 1.31
N ASN A 55 -18.58 0.91 0.73
CA ASN A 55 -18.48 -0.52 0.43
C ASN A 55 -18.04 -0.82 -1.01
N SER A 56 -17.75 0.21 -1.81
CA SER A 56 -17.27 0.03 -3.18
C SER A 56 -15.85 -0.57 -3.19
N PRO A 57 -15.46 -1.25 -4.29
CA PRO A 57 -14.09 -1.69 -4.48
C PRO A 57 -13.09 -0.54 -4.36
N ILE A 58 -11.91 -0.85 -3.82
CA ILE A 58 -10.83 0.13 -3.63
C ILE A 58 -9.69 -0.20 -4.58
N MET A 59 -9.16 0.83 -5.23
CA MET A 59 -7.92 0.76 -6.00
C MET A 59 -6.83 1.58 -5.32
N TYR A 60 -5.58 1.23 -5.62
CA TYR A 60 -4.41 1.77 -4.96
C TYR A 60 -3.47 2.42 -5.96
N ASN A 61 -2.98 3.61 -5.63
CA ASN A 61 -2.01 4.32 -6.44
C ASN A 61 -0.61 3.81 -6.15
N ARG A 62 -0.10 2.92 -6.99
CA ARG A 62 1.19 2.25 -6.75
C ARG A 62 2.35 3.25 -6.59
N GLN A 63 2.33 4.36 -7.35
CA GLN A 63 3.43 5.33 -7.37
C GLN A 63 3.50 6.11 -6.06
N GLU A 64 2.36 6.55 -5.53
CA GLU A 64 2.33 7.28 -4.25
C GLU A 64 2.64 6.35 -3.06
N ILE A 65 2.23 5.08 -3.17
CA ILE A 65 2.56 4.08 -2.15
C ILE A 65 4.05 3.76 -2.18
N ASP A 66 4.66 3.61 -3.37
CA ASP A 66 6.10 3.44 -3.53
C ASP A 66 6.85 4.65 -2.92
N ASN A 67 6.42 5.88 -3.22
CA ASN A 67 6.95 7.10 -2.59
C ASN A 67 6.79 7.11 -1.06
N TRP A 68 5.68 6.59 -0.54
CA TRP A 68 5.45 6.47 0.90
C TRP A 68 6.37 5.43 1.56
N VAL A 69 6.70 4.34 0.85
CA VAL A 69 7.69 3.35 1.30
C VAL A 69 9.09 3.96 1.34
N GLU A 70 9.47 4.73 0.33
CA GLU A 70 10.79 5.38 0.28
C GLU A 70 11.01 6.40 1.41
N ARG A 71 9.93 6.95 1.96
CA ARG A 71 9.97 7.90 3.08
C ARG A 71 10.04 7.23 4.46
N GLN A 72 10.00 5.90 4.54
CA GLN A 72 10.05 5.20 5.82
C GLN A 72 11.37 5.47 6.54
N ARG A 73 11.28 5.72 7.85
CA ARG A 73 12.47 5.86 8.69
C ARG A 73 13.09 4.48 8.95
N PRO A 74 14.41 4.42 9.21
CA PRO A 74 15.05 3.19 9.66
C PRO A 74 14.33 2.59 10.88
N ALA A 75 14.35 1.26 10.97
CA ALA A 75 13.73 0.55 12.08
C ALA A 75 14.33 1.00 13.42
N ILE A 76 13.46 1.46 14.33
CA ILE A 76 13.88 1.84 15.68
C ILE A 76 14.17 0.55 16.45
N ARG A 77 15.41 0.40 16.92
CA ARG A 77 15.80 -0.74 17.77
C ARG A 77 14.98 -0.70 19.05
N ARG A 78 14.25 -1.78 19.33
CA ARG A 78 13.61 -1.97 20.64
C ARG A 78 14.71 -2.09 21.69
N ARG A 79 14.64 -1.31 22.78
CA ARG A 79 15.51 -1.54 23.95
C ARG A 79 15.08 -2.86 24.58
N ILE A 80 15.83 -3.92 24.34
CA ILE A 80 15.66 -5.19 25.06
C ILE A 80 16.41 -5.01 26.39
N GLY A 81 15.67 -4.55 27.42
CA GLY A 81 16.02 -4.68 28.84
C GLY A 81 17.15 -3.83 29.43
N GLU A 82 16.81 -2.74 30.13
CA GLU A 82 17.44 -2.39 31.41
C GLU A 82 16.47 -2.79 32.54
N ARG A 83 16.11 -4.07 32.59
CA ARG A 83 15.52 -4.68 33.80
C ARG A 83 16.45 -5.82 34.19
N ILE A 84 17.34 -5.52 35.14
CA ILE A 84 17.93 -6.34 36.21
C ILE A 84 19.31 -5.75 36.51
N SER A 85 19.35 -4.77 37.43
CA SER A 85 20.50 -4.52 38.32
C SER A 85 20.14 -3.39 39.29
N ALA A 86 19.67 -3.78 40.48
CA ALA A 86 19.72 -3.12 41.79
C ALA A 86 18.49 -3.52 42.60
#